data_AF-A0A388Q1K2-F1
#
_entry.id   AF-A0A388Q1K2-F1
#
_cell.length_a   1.000
_cell.length_b   1.000
_cell.length_c   1.000
_cell.angle_alpha   90.00
_cell.angle_beta   90.00
_cell.angle_gamma   90.00
#
_symmetry.space_group_name_H-M   'P 1'
#
loop_
_entity.id
_entity.type
_entity.pdbx_description
1 polymer ?
#
loop_
_entity_poly.entity_id
_entity_poly.type
_entity_poly.pdbx_seq_one_letter_code
_entity_poly.pdbx_strand_id
1 'polypeptide(L)'
;MYYNNIFAIYSQRLAIESAQRSEAFNVLQQIFLREQELKSLGGLAAAAAHELGTPLNTISLVAKELKKEIGSNKKFNQDLDLLISQSKRCSDILKQISKNPYTEKEDNFFDKASFKIIVHEVVDSFKDLSKKKIIINDDEYKKDYLITKKSRSFIA
;
A
#
# COMPACT_ATOMS: atom_id res chain seq x y z
N MET A 1 -56.56 19.96 -9.91
CA MET A 1 -55.46 20.77 -9.35
C MET A 1 -54.57 20.00 -8.36
N TYR A 2 -55.09 19.02 -7.59
CA TYR A 2 -54.32 18.24 -6.59
C TYR A 2 -53.24 17.30 -7.18
N TYR A 3 -53.53 16.63 -8.29
CA TYR A 3 -52.60 15.66 -8.92
C TYR A 3 -51.29 16.27 -9.43
N ASN A 4 -51.31 17.52 -9.92
CA ASN A 4 -50.11 18.20 -10.41
C ASN A 4 -49.09 18.50 -9.30
N ASN A 5 -49.55 18.64 -8.05
CA ASN A 5 -48.68 18.92 -6.91
C ASN A 5 -47.90 17.68 -6.47
N ILE A 6 -48.54 16.50 -6.47
CA ILE A 6 -47.89 15.21 -6.14
C ILE A 6 -46.78 14.90 -7.16
N PHE A 7 -47.04 15.10 -8.46
CA PHE A 7 -46.05 14.87 -9.50
C PHE A 7 -44.85 15.82 -9.37
N ALA A 8 -45.07 17.08 -9.01
CA ALA A 8 -44.01 18.06 -8.77
C ALA A 8 -43.15 17.70 -7.54
N ILE A 9 -43.76 17.25 -6.45
CA ILE A 9 -43.02 16.79 -5.25
C ILE A 9 -42.20 15.54 -5.59
N TYR A 10 -42.79 14.60 -6.33
CA TYR A 10 -42.10 13.37 -6.73
C TYR A 10 -40.93 13.66 -7.66
N SER A 11 -41.09 14.53 -8.67
CA SER A 11 -40.01 14.90 -9.58
C SER A 11 -38.87 15.64 -8.86
N GLN A 12 -39.21 16.51 -7.89
CA GLN A 12 -38.20 17.17 -7.06
C GLN A 12 -37.44 16.17 -6.19
N ARG A 13 -38.12 15.21 -5.57
CA ARG A 13 -37.49 14.16 -4.78
C ARG A 13 -36.57 13.29 -5.64
N LEU A 14 -37.03 12.86 -6.82
CA LEU A 14 -36.21 12.11 -7.77
C LEU A 14 -34.97 12.89 -8.20
N ALA A 15 -35.10 14.21 -8.45
CA ALA A 15 -33.96 15.05 -8.81
C ALA A 15 -32.93 15.12 -7.67
N ILE A 16 -33.37 15.24 -6.42
CA ILE A 16 -32.49 15.24 -5.24
C ILE A 16 -31.79 13.89 -5.09
N GLU A 17 -32.53 12.78 -5.19
CA GLU A 17 -31.96 11.42 -5.10
C GLU A 17 -30.96 11.16 -6.24
N SER A 18 -31.24 11.65 -7.45
CA SER A 18 -30.33 11.58 -8.59
C SER A 18 -29.05 12.39 -8.35
N ALA A 19 -29.16 13.60 -7.79
CA ALA A 19 -28.01 14.45 -7.48
C ALA A 19 -27.11 13.80 -6.42
N GLN A 20 -27.70 13.27 -5.34
CA GLN A 20 -26.96 12.55 -4.29
C GLN A 20 -26.23 11.31 -4.84
N ARG A 21 -26.89 10.55 -5.72
CA ARG A 21 -26.27 9.39 -6.36
C ARG A 21 -25.12 9.79 -7.27
N SER A 22 -25.29 10.86 -8.04
CA SER A 22 -24.23 11.39 -8.90
C SER A 22 -23.02 11.87 -8.09
N GLU A 23 -23.25 12.51 -6.95
CA GLU A 23 -22.18 12.93 -6.03
C GLU A 23 -21.42 11.73 -5.47
N ALA A 24 -22.13 10.73 -4.94
CA ALA A 24 -21.53 9.50 -4.44
C ALA A 24 -20.73 8.76 -5.52
N PHE A 25 -21.24 8.71 -6.75
CA PHE A 25 -20.55 8.09 -7.88
C PHE A 25 -19.26 8.84 -8.25
N ASN A 26 -19.27 10.18 -8.23
CA ASN A 26 -18.08 10.98 -8.50
C ASN A 26 -17.00 10.73 -7.44
N VAL A 27 -17.37 10.63 -6.16
CA VAL A 27 -16.44 10.27 -5.08
C VAL A 27 -15.84 8.88 -5.30
N LEU A 28 -16.66 7.88 -5.65
CA LEU A 28 -16.18 6.52 -5.93
C LEU A 28 -15.24 6.48 -7.13
N GLN A 29 -15.54 7.22 -8.20
CA GLN A 29 -14.63 7.32 -9.35
C GLN A 29 -13.27 7.92 -8.96
N GLN A 30 -13.25 8.96 -8.12
CA GLN A 30 -11.99 9.55 -7.65
C GLN A 30 -11.17 8.56 -6.82
N ILE A 31 -11.82 7.80 -5.93
CA ILE A 31 -11.16 6.75 -5.14
C ILE A 31 -10.61 5.66 -6.08
N PHE A 32 -11.40 5.20 -7.06
CA PHE A 32 -10.99 4.18 -8.01
C PHE A 32 -9.78 4.62 -8.86
N LEU A 33 -9.79 5.85 -9.38
CA LEU A 33 -8.67 6.38 -10.16
C LEU A 33 -7.39 6.43 -9.33
N ARG A 34 -7.48 6.85 -8.06
CA ARG A 34 -6.34 6.85 -7.13
C ARG A 34 -5.84 5.43 -6.85
N GLU A 35 -6.74 4.47 -6.66
CA GLU A 35 -6.38 3.06 -6.45
C GLU A 35 -5.68 2.47 -7.67
N GLN A 36 -6.17 2.78 -8.88
CA GLN A 36 -5.54 2.34 -10.13
C GLN A 36 -4.14 2.94 -10.30
N GLU A 37 -3.95 4.21 -9.97
CA GLU A 37 -2.65 4.88 -9.99
C GLU A 37 -1.67 4.22 -9.02
N LEU A 38 -2.09 3.96 -7.77
CA LEU A 38 -1.28 3.28 -6.76
C LEU A 38 -0.91 1.85 -7.18
N LYS A 39 -1.85 1.11 -7.78
CA LYS A 39 -1.58 -0.24 -8.33
C LYS A 39 -0.54 -0.20 -9.45
N SER A 40 -0.66 0.76 -10.36
CA SER A 40 0.31 0.96 -11.45
C SER A 40 1.71 1.26 -10.88
N LEU A 41 1.79 2.18 -9.92
CA LEU A 41 3.04 2.53 -9.24
C LEU A 41 3.65 1.34 -8.50
N GLY A 42 2.84 0.54 -7.81
CA GLY A 42 3.28 -0.68 -7.13
C GLY A 42 3.84 -1.73 -8.09
N GLY A 43 3.23 -1.88 -9.28
CA GLY A 43 3.74 -2.75 -10.34
C GLY A 43 5.11 -2.30 -10.86
N LEU A 44 5.27 -1.00 -11.15
CA LEU A 44 6.55 -0.43 -11.58
C LEU A 44 7.63 -0.56 -10.49
N ALA A 45 7.27 -0.35 -9.23
CA ALA A 45 8.16 -0.51 -8.10
C ALA A 45 8.64 -1.97 -7.94
N ALA A 46 7.74 -2.94 -8.09
CA ALA A 46 8.07 -4.35 -8.04
C ALA A 46 9.00 -4.76 -9.20
N ALA A 47 8.73 -4.27 -10.41
CA ALA A 47 9.59 -4.50 -11.58
C ALA A 47 10.99 -3.90 -11.35
N ALA A 48 11.07 -2.64 -10.91
CA ALA A 48 12.33 -1.98 -10.61
C ALA A 48 13.12 -2.70 -9.51
N ALA A 49 12.46 -3.17 -8.44
CA ALA A 49 13.11 -3.93 -7.38
C ALA A 49 13.64 -5.28 -7.89
N HIS A 50 12.93 -5.95 -8.80
CA HIS A 50 13.37 -7.20 -9.42
C HIS A 50 14.59 -6.98 -10.33
N GLU A 51 14.52 -5.99 -11.23
CA GLU A 51 15.58 -5.73 -12.22
C GLU A 51 16.83 -5.11 -11.60
N LEU A 52 16.68 -4.24 -10.60
CA LEU A 52 17.80 -3.57 -9.94
C LEU A 52 18.39 -4.36 -8.76
N GLY A 53 17.66 -5.34 -8.22
CA GLY A 53 18.11 -6.15 -7.08
C GLY A 53 19.40 -6.91 -7.41
N THR A 54 19.44 -7.54 -8.59
CA THR A 54 20.61 -8.29 -9.08
C THR A 54 21.85 -7.41 -9.26
N PRO A 55 21.83 -6.31 -10.07
CA PRO A 55 23.01 -5.47 -10.27
C PRO A 55 23.51 -4.81 -8.97
N LEU A 56 22.62 -4.40 -8.05
CA LEU A 56 23.04 -3.86 -6.75
C LEU A 56 23.76 -4.91 -5.89
N ASN A 57 23.27 -6.15 -5.91
CA ASN A 57 23.92 -7.24 -5.19
C ASN A 57 25.27 -7.60 -5.83
N THR A 58 25.37 -7.59 -7.16
CA THR A 58 26.63 -7.78 -7.89
C THR A 58 27.64 -6.68 -7.56
N ILE A 59 27.24 -5.40 -7.56
CA ILE A 59 28.13 -4.29 -7.17
C ILE A 59 28.64 -4.49 -5.74
N SER A 60 27.75 -4.84 -4.80
CA SER A 60 28.12 -5.10 -3.41
C SER A 60 29.09 -6.27 -3.27
N LEU A 61 28.90 -7.34 -4.05
CA LEU A 61 29.76 -8.51 -4.05
C LEU A 61 31.15 -8.18 -4.60
N VAL A 62 31.23 -7.56 -5.77
CA VAL A 62 32.49 -7.14 -6.41
C VAL A 62 33.26 -6.18 -5.49
N ALA A 63 32.59 -5.21 -4.87
CA ALA A 63 33.24 -4.30 -3.92
C ALA A 63 33.81 -5.03 -2.69
N LYS A 64 33.12 -6.07 -2.19
CA LYS A 64 33.64 -6.91 -1.09
C LYS A 64 34.83 -7.77 -1.51
N GLU A 65 34.84 -8.29 -2.73
CA GLU A 65 35.96 -9.06 -3.28
C GLU A 65 37.19 -8.18 -3.47
N LEU A 66 37.04 -7.01 -4.11
CA LEU A 66 38.12 -6.03 -4.26
C LEU A 66 38.69 -5.59 -2.90
N LYS A 67 37.84 -5.41 -1.89
CA LYS A 67 38.29 -5.06 -0.53
C LYS A 67 39.18 -6.16 0.07
N LYS A 68 38.89 -7.44 -0.19
CA LYS A 68 39.71 -8.56 0.25
C LYS A 68 41.05 -8.60 -0.48
N GLU A 69 41.06 -8.34 -1.78
CA GLU A 69 42.29 -8.36 -2.60
C GLU A 69 43.24 -7.19 -2.28
N ILE A 70 42.70 -6.00 -2.03
CA ILE A 70 43.47 -4.78 -1.79
C ILE A 70 44.06 -4.72 -0.36
N GLY A 71 43.49 -5.47 0.58
CA GLY A 71 44.00 -5.60 1.95
C GLY A 71 44.06 -4.26 2.71
N SER A 72 45.19 -3.96 3.36
CA SER A 72 45.36 -2.80 4.25
C SER A 72 45.59 -1.46 3.54
N ASN A 73 45.46 -1.39 2.20
CA ASN A 73 45.63 -0.14 1.48
C ASN A 73 44.45 0.81 1.78
N LYS A 74 44.65 1.67 2.79
CA LYS A 74 43.64 2.59 3.32
C LYS A 74 43.06 3.54 2.26
N LYS A 75 43.78 3.79 1.16
CA LYS A 75 43.35 4.74 0.12
C LYS A 75 42.01 4.35 -0.52
N PHE A 76 41.76 3.07 -0.76
CA PHE A 76 40.55 2.60 -1.46
C PHE A 76 39.51 1.95 -0.54
N ASN A 77 39.89 1.58 0.69
CA ASN A 77 38.99 0.91 1.63
C ASN A 77 37.77 1.76 2.00
N GLN A 78 37.92 3.08 2.13
CA GLN A 78 36.80 3.98 2.41
C GLN A 78 35.78 4.01 1.27
N ASP A 79 36.24 4.10 0.02
CA ASP A 79 35.36 4.13 -1.14
C ASP A 79 34.65 2.78 -1.35
N LEU A 80 35.34 1.66 -1.10
CA LEU A 80 34.74 0.33 -1.18
C LEU A 80 33.66 0.13 -0.10
N ASP A 81 33.91 0.60 1.12
CA ASP A 81 32.90 0.59 2.19
C ASP A 81 31.70 1.47 1.84
N LEU A 82 31.95 2.64 1.23
CA LEU A 82 30.90 3.50 0.73
C LEU A 82 30.07 2.78 -0.35
N LEU A 83 30.69 2.16 -1.35
CA LEU A 83 29.99 1.41 -2.40
C LEU A 83 29.12 0.26 -1.85
N ILE A 84 29.65 -0.49 -0.88
CA ILE A 84 28.90 -1.58 -0.23
C ILE A 84 27.70 -0.99 0.52
N SER A 85 27.90 0.08 1.28
CA SER A 85 26.83 0.73 2.05
C SER A 85 25.73 1.32 1.15
N GLN A 86 26.10 1.98 0.06
CA GLN A 86 25.14 2.59 -0.86
C GLN A 86 24.39 1.54 -1.65
N SER A 87 25.07 0.49 -2.14
CA SER A 87 24.40 -0.61 -2.85
C SER A 87 23.36 -1.30 -1.97
N LYS A 88 23.70 -1.53 -0.69
CA LYS A 88 22.77 -2.07 0.29
C LYS A 88 21.60 -1.12 0.56
N ARG A 89 21.89 0.17 0.78
CA ARG A 89 20.87 1.20 1.03
C ARG A 89 19.89 1.30 -0.14
N CYS A 90 20.37 1.30 -1.38
CA CYS A 90 19.51 1.29 -2.57
C CYS A 90 18.61 0.06 -2.62
N SER A 91 19.16 -1.13 -2.30
CA SER A 91 18.36 -2.36 -2.24
C SER A 91 17.27 -2.29 -1.17
N ASP A 92 17.58 -1.74 0.00
CA ASP A 92 16.63 -1.60 1.11
C ASP A 92 15.53 -0.57 0.78
N ILE A 93 15.87 0.55 0.15
CA ILE A 93 14.90 1.53 -0.35
C ILE A 93 13.97 0.89 -1.39
N LEU A 94 14.52 0.16 -2.38
CA LEU A 94 13.72 -0.50 -3.40
C LEU A 94 12.76 -1.53 -2.79
N LYS A 95 13.20 -2.30 -1.78
CA LYS A 95 12.33 -3.23 -1.04
C LYS A 95 11.21 -2.51 -0.28
N GLN A 96 11.49 -1.31 0.26
CA GLN A 96 10.45 -0.50 0.92
C GLN A 96 9.43 0.02 -0.09
N ILE A 97 9.89 0.49 -1.26
CA ILE A 97 9.01 0.99 -2.33
C ILE A 97 8.20 -0.18 -2.95
N SER A 98 8.79 -1.37 -3.08
CA SER A 98 8.12 -2.56 -3.63
C SER A 98 7.19 -3.26 -2.66
N LYS A 99 7.29 -2.98 -1.35
CA LYS A 99 6.32 -3.41 -0.33
C LYS A 99 5.05 -2.59 -0.48
N ASN A 100 4.34 -2.84 -1.58
CA ASN A 100 2.95 -2.47 -1.68
C ASN A 100 2.15 -3.49 -0.85
N PRO A 101 1.31 -3.05 0.10
CA PRO A 101 0.52 -3.94 0.96
C PRO A 101 -0.40 -4.88 0.18
N TYR A 102 -0.54 -4.73 -1.15
CA TYR A 102 -1.39 -5.56 -2.01
C TYR A 102 -0.63 -6.50 -2.97
N THR A 103 0.70 -6.46 -3.02
CA THR A 103 1.50 -7.25 -3.98
C THR A 103 2.59 -8.06 -3.30
N GLU A 104 2.18 -9.04 -2.50
CA GLU A 104 2.88 -10.32 -2.46
C GLU A 104 1.88 -11.39 -2.94
N LYS A 105 2.41 -12.25 -3.80
CA LYS A 105 1.74 -13.14 -4.74
C LYS A 105 0.79 -14.17 -4.09
N GLU A 106 -0.17 -14.63 -4.90
CA GLU A 106 -0.88 -15.91 -4.85
C GLU A 106 -1.73 -16.22 -3.60
N ASP A 107 -3.06 -16.13 -3.78
CA ASP A 107 -4.17 -16.78 -3.06
C ASP A 107 -4.26 -16.76 -1.52
N ASN A 108 -3.24 -16.30 -0.80
CA ASN A 108 -3.18 -16.35 0.66
C ASN A 108 -3.19 -14.96 1.30
N PHE A 109 -3.57 -13.92 0.55
CA PHE A 109 -3.54 -12.51 0.98
C PHE A 109 -4.39 -12.23 2.25
N PHE A 110 -5.26 -13.15 2.66
CA PHE A 110 -6.00 -13.04 3.92
C PHE A 110 -5.97 -14.31 4.78
N ASP A 111 -4.92 -15.13 4.67
CA ASP A 111 -4.87 -16.32 5.50
C ASP A 111 -4.57 -15.97 6.95
N LYS A 112 -3.72 -14.98 7.23
CA LYS A 112 -3.44 -14.46 8.57
C LYS A 112 -3.06 -12.98 8.53
N ALA A 113 -3.99 -12.10 8.89
CA ALA A 113 -3.71 -10.67 9.06
C ALA A 113 -3.73 -10.29 10.54
N SER A 114 -2.77 -9.48 10.98
CA SER A 114 -2.76 -8.90 12.32
C SER A 114 -3.98 -7.99 12.48
N PHE A 115 -4.81 -8.27 13.50
CA PHE A 115 -5.96 -7.43 13.81
C PHE A 115 -5.54 -5.99 14.07
N LYS A 116 -4.39 -5.80 14.72
CA LYS A 116 -3.83 -4.47 14.97
C LYS A 116 -3.59 -3.73 13.66
N ILE A 117 -2.90 -4.35 12.69
CA ILE A 117 -2.59 -3.73 11.40
C ILE A 117 -3.88 -3.34 10.67
N ILE A 118 -4.88 -4.23 10.62
CA ILE A 118 -6.16 -3.95 9.96
C ILE A 118 -6.86 -2.75 10.60
N VAL A 119 -6.91 -2.70 11.93
CA VAL A 119 -7.59 -1.60 12.65
C VAL A 119 -6.88 -0.27 12.39
N HIS A 120 -5.55 -0.25 12.39
CA HIS A 120 -4.77 0.95 12.06
C HIS A 120 -4.97 1.38 10.60
N GLU A 121 -4.98 0.46 9.64
CA GLU A 121 -5.21 0.75 8.22
C GLU A 121 -6.62 1.31 7.96
N VAL A 122 -7.64 0.74 8.61
CA VAL A 122 -9.01 1.27 8.58
C VAL A 122 -9.03 2.68 9.16
N VAL A 123 -8.47 2.89 10.35
CA VAL A 123 -8.45 4.22 10.99
C VAL A 123 -7.70 5.25 10.14
N ASP A 124 -6.60 4.87 9.50
CA ASP A 124 -5.84 5.73 8.59
C ASP A 124 -6.67 6.10 7.35
N SER A 125 -7.44 5.17 6.78
CA SER A 125 -8.35 5.49 5.66
C SER A 125 -9.41 6.53 6.04
N PHE A 126 -9.80 6.63 7.31
CA PHE A 126 -10.78 7.62 7.80
C PHE A 126 -10.17 8.98 8.16
N LYS A 127 -8.84 9.12 8.23
CA LYS A 127 -8.18 10.40 8.50
C LYS A 127 -8.38 11.39 7.35
N ASP A 128 -8.37 10.90 6.12
CA ASP A 128 -8.55 11.73 4.92
C ASP A 128 -10.03 11.99 4.59
N LEU A 129 -10.93 11.16 5.13
CA LEU A 129 -12.37 11.20 4.85
C LEU A 129 -13.19 11.91 5.92
N SER A 130 -12.63 12.18 7.11
CA SER A 130 -13.38 12.77 8.22
C SER A 130 -12.58 13.77 9.05
N LYS A 131 -13.26 14.79 9.59
CA LYS A 131 -12.66 15.74 10.54
C LYS A 131 -12.52 15.18 11.97
N LYS A 132 -12.91 13.92 12.21
CA LYS A 132 -12.89 13.31 13.54
C LYS A 132 -11.54 12.63 13.77
N LYS A 133 -10.91 12.91 14.91
CA LYS A 133 -9.67 12.25 15.32
C LYS A 133 -10.00 10.91 15.99
N ILE A 134 -9.67 9.81 15.32
CA ILE A 134 -9.77 8.46 15.90
C ILE A 134 -8.41 8.13 16.51
N ILE A 135 -8.40 7.74 17.79
CA ILE A 135 -7.19 7.38 18.53
C ILE A 135 -7.31 5.90 18.89
N ILE A 136 -6.33 5.10 18.49
CA ILE A 136 -6.22 3.69 18.88
C ILE A 136 -5.32 3.63 20.11
N ASN A 137 -5.83 3.11 21.22
CA ASN A 137 -5.05 2.87 22.42
C ASN A 137 -4.43 1.48 22.37
N ASP A 138 -3.14 1.41 22.06
CA ASP A 138 -2.40 0.16 21.93
C ASP A 138 -1.87 -0.37 23.28
N ASP A 139 -1.92 0.42 24.35
CA ASP A 139 -1.21 0.14 25.62
C ASP A 139 -1.84 -1.03 26.41
N GLU A 140 -3.10 -1.38 26.14
CA GLU A 140 -3.79 -2.52 26.75
C GLU A 140 -3.67 -3.82 25.93
N TYR A 141 -3.12 -3.77 24.71
CA TYR A 141 -3.03 -4.91 23.80
C TYR A 141 -1.76 -5.75 24.05
N LYS A 142 -1.87 -6.73 24.95
CA LYS A 142 -0.76 -7.65 25.29
C LYS A 142 -0.47 -8.74 24.25
N LYS A 143 -1.36 -8.98 23.29
CA LYS A 143 -1.20 -10.06 22.29
C LYS A 143 -1.87 -9.70 20.97
N ASP A 144 -1.14 -9.88 19.88
CA ASP A 144 -1.67 -9.69 18.54
C ASP A 144 -2.50 -10.90 18.09
N TYR A 145 -3.69 -10.65 17.54
CA TYR A 145 -4.60 -11.70 17.06
C TYR A 145 -4.46 -11.82 15.55
N LEU A 146 -4.08 -13.01 15.08
CA LEU A 146 -4.04 -13.34 13.67
C LEU A 146 -5.45 -13.72 13.20
N ILE A 147 -6.04 -12.91 12.34
CA ILE A 147 -7.34 -13.15 11.73
C ILE A 147 -7.15 -13.99 10.49
N THR A 148 -7.89 -15.10 10.41
CA THR A 148 -7.94 -15.97 9.23
C THR A 148 -9.24 -15.74 8.48
N LYS A 149 -9.18 -15.58 7.15
CA LYS A 149 -10.37 -15.46 6.30
C LYS A 149 -11.07 -16.81 6.20
N LYS A 150 -12.35 -16.86 6.59
CA LYS A 150 -13.24 -18.00 6.30
C LYS A 150 -14.08 -17.67 5.07
N SER A 151 -13.59 -17.99 3.87
CA SER A 151 -14.43 -17.99 2.67
C SER A 151 -15.33 -19.23 2.71
N ARG A 152 -16.65 -19.04 2.88
CA ARG A 152 -17.62 -20.05 2.47
C ARG A 152 -17.84 -19.88 0.98
N SER A 153 -17.36 -20.84 0.19
CA SER A 153 -17.74 -20.96 -1.22
C SER A 153 -19.24 -21.21 -1.29
N PHE A 154 -20.01 -20.20 -1.68
CA PHE A 154 -21.35 -20.44 -2.20
C PHE A 154 -21.17 -20.94 -3.63
N ILE A 155 -21.22 -22.27 -3.78
CA ILE A 155 -21.42 -22.90 -5.08
C ILE A 155 -22.90 -22.70 -5.38
N ALA A 156 -23.19 -21.90 -6.40
CA ALA A 156 -24.50 -21.81 -7.05
C ALA A 156 -24.39 -22.46 -8.42
#